data_AF-A0A7J6LRW1-F1
#
_entry.id   AF-A0A7J6LRW1-F1
#
_cell.length_a   1.000
_cell.length_b   1.000
_cell.length_c   1.000
_cell.angle_alpha   90.00
_cell.angle_beta   90.00
_cell.angle_gamma   90.00
#
_symmetry.space_group_name_H-M   'P 1'
#
loop_
_entity.id
_entity.type
_entity.pdbx_description
1 polymer ?
#
loop_
_entity_poly.entity_id
_entity_poly.type
_entity_poly.pdbx_seq_one_letter_code
_entity_poly.pdbx_strand_id
1 'polypeptide(L)'
;MSSLTTVFVGCILAVSSSRALADHADDVVTLLNKRFNEGGPTSDLSKAGVLMHQWDGLGAEDYDQSWRPYTPEECSNSSSHANCQYSDRISCLLINNDVRNPGDGRIPLYTYTRGGTVEDPDFTEVTCAYSEDGGTMDRSNAGCGCHSGDDQCEAWGDNNSCALEGPVADLSVCWWGPNDLQNMMENQKGVYNEVVISSATYLKNLPESIQAFFFIANNSLSETETRTQYGTFKASYPDSDVPLLVINYDAKESPFFKADNTQMYTTAAPTTSNNLTTTPSYGTTQSGQYPGSSITTSPQDSDGQAGSTSNAYGKSTTLGSFICGLLLLLSL
;
A
#
# COMPACT_ATOMS: atom_id res chain seq x y z
N MET A 1 -68.56 17.73 -26.05
CA MET A 1 -67.56 16.91 -26.76
C MET A 1 -66.36 17.81 -27.01
N SER A 2 -65.39 17.84 -26.09
CA SER A 2 -64.11 17.10 -26.16
C SER A 2 -63.02 18.10 -26.57
N SER A 3 -61.83 18.22 -26.00
CA SER A 3 -61.15 17.68 -24.82
C SER A 3 -59.99 18.66 -24.58
N LEU A 4 -59.76 19.11 -23.35
CA LEU A 4 -58.67 20.02 -23.00
C LEU A 4 -57.48 19.17 -22.52
N THR A 5 -56.45 19.03 -23.35
CA THR A 5 -55.24 18.26 -23.02
C THR A 5 -54.28 19.15 -22.24
N THR A 6 -54.21 18.96 -20.93
CA THR A 6 -53.20 19.57 -20.06
C THR A 6 -51.90 18.78 -20.20
N VAL A 7 -50.85 19.43 -20.70
CA VAL A 7 -49.48 18.90 -20.72
C VAL A 7 -48.77 19.41 -19.47
N PHE A 8 -48.60 18.57 -18.46
CA PHE A 8 -47.65 18.79 -17.37
C PHE A 8 -46.32 18.16 -17.79
N VAL A 9 -45.33 18.98 -18.18
CA VAL A 9 -43.94 18.54 -18.33
C VAL A 9 -43.30 18.61 -16.95
N GLY A 10 -42.89 17.44 -16.45
CA GLY A 10 -42.26 17.27 -15.14
C GLY A 10 -40.87 17.90 -15.07
N CYS A 11 -40.72 18.86 -14.14
CA CYS A 11 -39.44 19.36 -13.65
C CYS A 11 -39.30 19.00 -12.16
N ILE A 12 -39.25 17.71 -11.83
CA ILE A 12 -38.85 17.24 -10.51
C ILE A 12 -38.16 15.90 -10.76
N LEU A 13 -36.84 15.81 -10.53
CA LEU A 13 -36.03 14.59 -10.25
C LEU A 13 -34.53 14.84 -10.53
N ALA A 14 -33.89 15.80 -9.83
CA ALA A 14 -32.42 15.93 -9.87
C ALA A 14 -31.80 16.34 -8.52
N VAL A 15 -32.57 16.40 -7.43
CA VAL A 15 -32.09 16.90 -6.12
C VAL A 15 -31.87 15.76 -5.10
N SER A 16 -32.26 14.52 -5.42
CA SER A 16 -32.16 13.38 -4.48
C SER A 16 -30.79 12.70 -4.48
N SER A 17 -30.08 12.64 -5.62
CA SER A 17 -28.87 11.81 -5.73
C SER A 17 -27.64 12.39 -5.02
N SER A 18 -27.49 13.72 -4.98
CA SER A 18 -26.33 14.34 -4.33
C SER A 18 -26.36 14.24 -2.79
N ARG A 19 -27.54 14.16 -2.19
CA ARG A 19 -27.68 13.94 -0.74
C ARG A 19 -27.32 12.52 -0.35
N ALA A 20 -27.82 11.52 -1.10
CA ALA A 20 -27.52 10.11 -0.82
C ALA A 20 -26.01 9.81 -0.87
N LEU A 21 -25.30 10.38 -1.84
CA LEU A 21 -23.83 10.26 -1.94
C LEU A 21 -23.09 10.93 -0.77
N ALA A 22 -23.55 12.11 -0.35
CA ALA A 22 -22.95 12.83 0.76
C ALA A 22 -23.15 12.09 2.09
N ASP A 23 -24.34 11.52 2.28
CA ASP A 23 -24.69 10.71 3.46
C ASP A 23 -23.84 9.42 3.49
N HIS A 24 -23.66 8.75 2.34
CA HIS A 24 -22.81 7.55 2.27
C HIS A 24 -21.33 7.83 2.60
N ALA A 25 -20.77 8.94 2.10
CA ALA A 25 -19.39 9.31 2.43
C ALA A 25 -19.20 9.59 3.94
N ASP A 26 -20.20 10.17 4.61
CA ASP A 26 -20.18 10.36 6.07
C ASP A 26 -20.25 9.04 6.83
N ASP A 27 -21.05 8.10 6.35
CA ASP A 27 -21.14 6.74 6.91
C ASP A 27 -19.79 6.01 6.80
N VAL A 28 -19.13 6.09 5.64
CA VAL A 28 -17.80 5.50 5.44
C VAL A 28 -16.77 6.15 6.38
N VAL A 29 -16.71 7.48 6.48
CA VAL A 29 -15.80 8.16 7.41
C VAL A 29 -16.04 7.73 8.86
N THR A 30 -17.31 7.64 9.26
CA THR A 30 -17.70 7.19 10.60
C THR A 30 -17.25 5.75 10.85
N LEU A 31 -17.47 4.86 9.89
CA LEU A 31 -17.06 3.46 9.96
C LEU A 31 -15.55 3.31 10.06
N LEU A 32 -14.78 4.01 9.21
CA LEU A 32 -13.32 3.92 9.18
C LEU A 32 -12.68 4.45 10.47
N ASN A 33 -13.14 5.60 10.96
CA ASN A 33 -12.66 6.13 12.24
C ASN A 33 -13.04 5.21 13.41
N LYS A 34 -14.22 4.57 13.38
CA LYS A 34 -14.58 3.56 14.37
C LYS A 34 -13.65 2.35 14.31
N ARG A 35 -13.44 1.77 13.12
CA ARG A 35 -12.51 0.64 12.92
C ARG A 35 -11.09 0.98 13.36
N PHE A 36 -10.64 2.20 13.11
CA PHE A 36 -9.33 2.67 13.55
C PHE A 36 -9.20 2.71 15.08
N ASN A 37 -10.22 3.21 15.79
CA ASN A 37 -10.18 3.32 17.26
C ASN A 37 -10.43 2.01 18.00
N GLU A 38 -11.35 1.19 17.48
CA GLU A 38 -11.75 -0.07 18.11
C GLU A 38 -10.92 -1.26 17.59
N GLY A 39 -10.11 -1.05 16.55
CA GLY A 39 -9.25 -2.06 15.97
C GLY A 39 -8.09 -2.43 16.88
N GLY A 40 -7.75 -3.71 16.88
CA GLY A 40 -6.66 -4.28 17.67
C GLY A 40 -6.41 -5.74 17.25
N PRO A 41 -5.52 -6.46 17.93
CA PRO A 41 -5.16 -7.82 17.54
C PRO A 41 -6.36 -8.77 17.47
N THR A 42 -6.63 -9.30 16.27
CA THR A 42 -7.72 -10.24 15.99
C THR A 42 -7.48 -10.92 14.64
N SER A 43 -8.09 -12.08 14.44
CA SER A 43 -8.06 -12.79 13.14
C SER A 43 -9.21 -12.36 12.20
N ASP A 44 -10.11 -11.50 12.67
CA ASP A 44 -11.22 -10.94 11.89
C ASP A 44 -10.81 -9.59 11.30
N LEU A 45 -10.49 -9.57 10.00
CA LEU A 45 -10.02 -8.37 9.30
C LEU A 45 -10.96 -7.17 9.50
N SER A 46 -12.28 -7.39 9.55
CA SER A 46 -13.28 -6.31 9.73
C SER A 46 -13.22 -5.61 11.09
N LYS A 47 -12.55 -6.23 12.06
CA LYS A 47 -12.35 -5.77 13.44
C LYS A 47 -10.90 -5.41 13.76
N ALA A 48 -9.96 -5.70 12.85
CA ALA A 48 -8.54 -5.55 13.12
C ALA A 48 -8.05 -4.10 12.97
N GLY A 49 -8.74 -3.30 12.15
CA GLY A 49 -8.39 -1.92 11.86
C GLY A 49 -8.90 -1.49 10.49
N VAL A 50 -8.15 -0.62 9.83
CA VAL A 50 -8.41 -0.17 8.46
C VAL A 50 -7.32 -0.71 7.55
N LEU A 51 -7.70 -1.53 6.58
CA LEU A 51 -6.80 -2.09 5.56
C LEU A 51 -6.63 -1.07 4.42
N MET A 52 -5.40 -0.71 4.09
CA MET A 52 -5.09 0.34 3.13
C MET A 52 -4.00 -0.12 2.17
N HIS A 53 -4.18 0.08 0.88
CA HIS A 53 -3.12 -0.04 -0.11
C HIS A 53 -2.62 1.36 -0.47
N GLN A 54 -1.31 1.59 -0.47
CA GLN A 54 -0.70 2.83 -0.95
C GLN A 54 -0.12 2.62 -2.34
N TRP A 55 -0.17 3.64 -3.19
CA TRP A 55 0.44 3.58 -4.52
C TRP A 55 1.93 3.24 -4.41
N ASP A 56 2.34 2.15 -5.04
CA ASP A 56 3.69 1.58 -4.95
C ASP A 56 4.35 1.43 -6.33
N GLY A 57 3.61 1.74 -7.40
CA GLY A 57 4.08 1.57 -8.77
C GLY A 57 3.81 0.19 -9.37
N LEU A 58 3.08 -0.70 -8.67
CA LEU A 58 2.90 -2.10 -9.08
C LEU A 58 1.53 -2.38 -9.73
N GLY A 59 0.59 -1.45 -9.64
CA GLY A 59 -0.72 -1.56 -10.27
C GLY A 59 -0.68 -1.51 -11.80
N ALA A 60 -1.87 -1.48 -12.43
CA ALA A 60 -2.08 -1.44 -13.87
C ALA A 60 -1.75 -0.06 -14.49
N GLU A 61 -0.52 0.43 -14.26
CA GLU A 61 -0.08 1.79 -14.59
C GLU A 61 -0.11 2.09 -16.09
N ASP A 62 0.13 1.09 -16.95
CA ASP A 62 0.07 1.27 -18.41
C ASP A 62 -1.34 1.65 -18.90
N TYR A 63 -2.35 1.50 -18.05
CA TYR A 63 -3.73 1.87 -18.29
C TYR A 63 -4.20 3.07 -17.44
N ASP A 64 -3.30 3.75 -16.73
CA ASP A 64 -3.61 4.78 -15.72
C ASP A 64 -4.59 4.27 -14.64
N GLN A 65 -4.48 2.99 -14.27
CA GLN A 65 -5.36 2.29 -13.32
C GLN A 65 -4.55 1.66 -12.19
N SER A 66 -3.69 2.44 -11.54
CA SER A 66 -2.88 1.99 -10.40
C SER A 66 -3.71 1.52 -9.20
N TRP A 67 -5.02 1.82 -9.18
CA TRP A 67 -5.98 1.32 -8.19
C TRP A 67 -6.35 -0.15 -8.34
N ARG A 68 -5.86 -0.86 -9.38
CA ARG A 68 -6.02 -2.31 -9.51
C ARG A 68 -4.74 -2.96 -10.00
N PRO A 69 -4.53 -4.26 -9.71
CA PRO A 69 -3.49 -5.03 -10.36
C PRO A 69 -3.83 -5.27 -11.84
N TYR A 70 -2.82 -5.71 -12.60
CA TYR A 70 -3.05 -6.29 -13.92
C TYR A 70 -3.90 -7.57 -13.80
N THR A 71 -4.75 -7.81 -14.79
CA THR A 71 -5.50 -9.05 -14.93
C THR A 71 -4.62 -10.16 -15.51
N PRO A 72 -4.93 -11.45 -15.25
CA PRO A 72 -4.24 -12.56 -15.91
C PRO A 72 -4.24 -12.45 -17.43
N GLU A 73 -5.34 -11.96 -18.02
CA GLU A 73 -5.47 -11.76 -19.46
C GLU A 73 -4.49 -10.68 -19.97
N GLU A 74 -4.39 -9.54 -19.28
CA GLU A 74 -3.41 -8.49 -19.61
C GLU A 74 -1.97 -9.03 -19.56
N CYS A 75 -1.65 -9.82 -18.53
CA CYS A 75 -0.31 -10.39 -18.36
C CYS A 75 0.01 -11.55 -19.30
N SER A 76 -1.01 -12.28 -19.77
CA SER A 76 -0.81 -13.37 -20.74
C SER A 76 -0.44 -12.86 -22.14
N ASN A 77 -0.86 -11.63 -22.48
CA ASN A 77 -0.78 -11.09 -23.83
C ASN A 77 0.42 -10.18 -24.06
N SER A 78 1.18 -9.85 -23.01
CA SER A 78 2.38 -9.04 -23.17
C SER A 78 3.44 -9.30 -22.10
N SER A 79 4.65 -9.65 -22.55
CA SER A 79 5.85 -9.60 -21.72
C SER A 79 6.34 -8.16 -21.46
N SER A 80 5.61 -7.13 -21.90
CA SER A 80 6.03 -5.73 -21.79
C SER A 80 5.56 -5.02 -20.52
N HIS A 81 4.57 -5.55 -19.81
CA HIS A 81 4.09 -4.94 -18.58
C HIS A 81 5.08 -5.27 -17.45
N ALA A 82 5.86 -4.28 -17.02
CA ALA A 82 6.99 -4.47 -16.09
C ALA A 82 6.58 -5.14 -14.75
N ASN A 83 5.31 -5.02 -14.36
CA ASN A 83 4.81 -5.46 -13.06
C ASN A 83 3.91 -6.70 -13.12
N CYS A 84 3.81 -7.37 -14.26
CA CYS A 84 2.94 -8.55 -14.37
C CYS A 84 3.31 -9.71 -13.43
N GLN A 85 4.58 -9.81 -13.04
CA GLN A 85 5.07 -10.76 -12.03
C GLN A 85 4.51 -10.52 -10.61
N TYR A 86 3.92 -9.34 -10.36
CA TYR A 86 3.32 -8.96 -9.08
C TYR A 86 1.78 -8.89 -9.14
N SER A 87 1.19 -9.21 -10.30
CA SER A 87 -0.25 -9.11 -10.52
C SER A 87 -1.11 -10.06 -9.69
N ASP A 88 -0.49 -11.06 -9.05
CA ASP A 88 -1.14 -12.06 -8.21
C ASP A 88 -1.41 -11.59 -6.77
N ARG A 89 -0.88 -10.42 -6.38
CA ARG A 89 -0.97 -9.88 -5.02
C ARG A 89 -1.19 -8.36 -4.97
N ILE A 90 -1.72 -7.90 -3.85
CA ILE A 90 -1.75 -6.48 -3.49
C ILE A 90 -1.20 -6.35 -2.07
N SER A 91 -0.18 -5.51 -1.90
CA SER A 91 0.40 -5.20 -0.60
C SER A 91 -0.33 -4.05 0.06
N CYS A 92 -0.92 -4.34 1.21
CA CYS A 92 -1.62 -3.38 2.04
C CYS A 92 -0.88 -3.17 3.36
N LEU A 93 -1.29 -2.17 4.11
CA LEU A 93 -1.00 -2.03 5.53
C LEU A 93 -2.32 -1.98 6.31
N LEU A 94 -2.31 -2.48 7.53
CA LEU A 94 -3.44 -2.48 8.44
C LEU A 94 -3.16 -1.49 9.57
N ILE A 95 -3.96 -0.43 9.67
CA ILE A 95 -3.78 0.62 10.69
C ILE A 95 -4.86 0.58 11.78
N ASN A 96 -4.47 0.90 13.00
CA ASN A 96 -5.36 1.13 14.14
C ASN A 96 -4.72 2.16 15.11
N ASN A 97 -5.43 2.48 16.20
CA ASN A 97 -4.98 3.48 17.17
C ASN A 97 -3.88 2.96 18.12
N ASP A 98 -3.76 1.64 18.27
CA ASP A 98 -2.82 1.01 19.21
C ASP A 98 -1.37 1.12 18.73
N VAL A 99 -1.14 1.14 17.40
CA VAL A 99 0.22 1.22 16.83
C VAL A 99 0.56 2.66 16.42
N ARG A 100 1.70 3.14 16.93
CA ARG A 100 2.26 4.47 16.66
C ARG A 100 3.77 4.39 16.50
N ASN A 101 4.31 5.25 15.63
CA ASN A 101 5.76 5.43 15.52
C ASN A 101 6.34 5.88 16.87
N PRO A 102 7.36 5.21 17.41
CA PRO A 102 7.91 5.55 18.72
C PRO A 102 8.61 6.92 18.76
N GLY A 103 9.08 7.43 17.61
CA GLY A 103 9.81 8.70 17.52
C GLY A 103 8.91 9.94 17.53
N ASP A 104 7.77 9.89 16.85
CA ASP A 104 6.92 11.07 16.61
C ASP A 104 5.43 10.83 16.92
N GLY A 105 5.06 9.59 17.24
CA GLY A 105 3.68 9.23 17.59
C GLY A 105 2.69 9.33 16.42
N ARG A 106 3.17 9.35 15.17
CA ARG A 106 2.35 9.30 13.95
C ARG A 106 1.81 7.88 13.71
N ILE A 107 0.75 7.79 12.91
CA ILE A 107 0.28 6.53 12.31
C ILE A 107 1.41 6.01 11.40
N PRO A 108 1.92 4.79 11.58
CA PRO A 108 2.91 4.22 10.68
C PRO A 108 2.29 3.94 9.30
N LEU A 109 2.84 4.57 8.26
CA LEU A 109 2.47 4.35 6.86
C LEU A 109 3.69 3.84 6.07
N TYR A 110 3.48 3.15 4.95
CA TYR A 110 4.56 2.76 4.03
C TYR A 110 5.28 4.01 3.49
N THR A 111 4.51 5.03 3.12
CA THR A 111 5.05 6.33 2.72
C THR A 111 4.13 7.47 3.15
N TYR A 112 4.70 8.64 3.47
CA TYR A 112 3.92 9.85 3.79
C TYR A 112 3.69 10.74 2.57
N THR A 113 3.99 10.24 1.36
CA THR A 113 3.97 11.03 0.13
C THR A 113 2.96 10.59 -0.93
N ARG A 114 2.36 9.41 -0.76
CA ARG A 114 1.43 8.82 -1.72
C ARG A 114 0.10 8.49 -1.07
N GLY A 115 -0.98 8.65 -1.84
CA GLY A 115 -2.31 8.23 -1.42
C GLY A 115 -2.55 6.75 -1.72
N GLY A 116 -3.81 6.37 -1.87
CA GLY A 116 -4.16 4.96 -2.02
C GLY A 116 -5.66 4.66 -2.02
N THR A 117 -5.95 3.39 -1.77
CA THR A 117 -7.29 2.83 -1.54
C THR A 117 -7.41 2.27 -0.13
N VAL A 118 -8.61 2.38 0.42
CA VAL A 118 -9.03 1.65 1.61
C VAL A 118 -9.81 0.44 1.14
N GLU A 119 -9.38 -0.74 1.57
CA GLU A 119 -9.96 -2.00 1.09
C GLU A 119 -11.11 -2.46 1.98
N ASP A 120 -12.16 -3.00 1.36
CA ASP A 120 -13.30 -3.54 2.08
C ASP A 120 -12.99 -4.97 2.56
N PRO A 121 -13.01 -5.23 3.88
CA PRO A 121 -12.69 -6.55 4.43
C PRO A 121 -13.70 -7.64 4.02
N ASP A 122 -14.92 -7.28 3.61
CA ASP A 122 -15.93 -8.27 3.20
C ASP A 122 -15.74 -8.73 1.75
N PHE A 123 -14.94 -7.99 0.97
CA PHE A 123 -14.72 -8.21 -0.47
C PHE A 123 -13.25 -8.44 -0.81
N THR A 124 -12.41 -8.65 0.19
CA THR A 124 -10.99 -8.97 0.07
C THR A 124 -10.64 -10.23 0.86
N GLU A 125 -9.49 -10.82 0.53
CA GLU A 125 -9.00 -12.05 1.17
C GLU A 125 -7.53 -11.88 1.47
N VAL A 126 -7.18 -11.90 2.77
CA VAL A 126 -5.78 -11.94 3.21
C VAL A 126 -5.18 -13.27 2.79
N THR A 127 -3.99 -13.24 2.19
CA THR A 127 -3.20 -14.43 1.86
C THR A 127 -2.09 -14.62 2.88
N CYS A 128 -1.46 -13.53 3.30
CA CYS A 128 -0.43 -13.50 4.34
C CYS A 128 -0.30 -12.12 4.97
N ALA A 129 0.38 -12.04 6.11
CA ALA A 129 0.72 -10.78 6.76
C ALA A 129 2.13 -10.81 7.35
N TYR A 130 2.69 -9.64 7.62
CA TYR A 130 4.02 -9.38 8.18
C TYR A 130 3.89 -8.27 9.23
N SER A 131 4.55 -8.39 10.38
CA SER A 131 4.48 -7.39 11.44
C SER A 131 5.26 -6.12 11.13
N GLU A 132 6.09 -6.17 10.08
CA GLU A 132 6.86 -5.07 9.50
C GLU A 132 6.79 -5.16 7.96
N ASP A 133 7.70 -4.49 7.25
CA ASP A 133 7.89 -4.66 5.80
C ASP A 133 8.25 -6.11 5.47
N GLY A 134 7.38 -6.78 4.72
CA GLY A 134 7.58 -8.14 4.27
C GLY A 134 8.51 -8.23 3.06
N GLY A 135 8.69 -7.18 2.27
CA GLY A 135 9.45 -7.24 1.02
C GLY A 135 8.81 -8.19 0.00
N THR A 136 7.49 -8.21 -0.07
CA THR A 136 6.67 -9.16 -0.87
C THR A 136 6.98 -9.19 -2.36
N MET A 137 7.64 -8.17 -2.91
CA MET A 137 8.16 -8.19 -4.29
C MET A 137 9.28 -9.22 -4.50
N ASP A 138 10.09 -9.46 -3.49
CA ASP A 138 11.21 -10.42 -3.57
C ASP A 138 10.78 -11.82 -3.09
N ARG A 139 9.51 -12.01 -2.72
CA ARG A 139 9.02 -13.29 -2.21
C ARG A 139 8.35 -14.14 -3.28
N SER A 140 8.51 -15.44 -3.08
CA SER A 140 7.80 -16.50 -3.80
C SER A 140 6.30 -16.52 -3.45
N ASN A 141 5.56 -17.55 -3.89
CA ASN A 141 4.19 -17.84 -3.48
C ASN A 141 3.25 -16.62 -3.33
N ALA A 142 3.12 -15.83 -4.40
CA ALA A 142 2.27 -14.63 -4.43
C ALA A 142 2.58 -13.64 -3.28
N GLY A 143 3.86 -13.37 -3.03
CA GLY A 143 4.32 -12.42 -2.03
C GLY A 143 4.42 -13.02 -0.63
N CYS A 144 3.99 -14.26 -0.45
CA CYS A 144 4.08 -14.99 0.81
C CYS A 144 5.30 -15.91 0.82
N GLY A 145 5.74 -16.32 2.01
CA GLY A 145 6.80 -17.31 2.14
C GLY A 145 8.21 -16.82 1.82
N CYS A 146 9.06 -17.65 1.21
CA CYS A 146 10.51 -17.40 1.15
C CYS A 146 10.88 -16.27 0.19
N HIS A 147 11.96 -15.54 0.52
CA HIS A 147 12.65 -14.67 -0.42
C HIS A 147 13.25 -15.47 -1.58
N SER A 148 13.33 -14.86 -2.76
CA SER A 148 13.83 -15.50 -3.96
C SER A 148 15.30 -15.88 -3.79
N GLY A 149 15.60 -17.17 -3.91
CA GLY A 149 16.96 -17.70 -3.74
C GLY A 149 17.38 -17.95 -2.29
N ASP A 150 16.45 -17.90 -1.33
CA ASP A 150 16.67 -18.44 0.02
C ASP A 150 16.50 -19.97 0.02
N ASP A 151 17.52 -20.67 -0.49
CA ASP A 151 17.56 -22.14 -0.58
C ASP A 151 17.29 -22.83 0.76
N GLN A 152 17.63 -22.18 1.88
CA GLN A 152 17.44 -22.74 3.21
C GLN A 152 15.96 -22.69 3.63
N CYS A 153 15.30 -21.55 3.39
CA CYS A 153 13.87 -21.41 3.59
C CYS A 153 13.09 -22.37 2.68
N GLU A 154 13.47 -22.48 1.41
CA GLU A 154 12.84 -23.40 0.45
C GLU A 154 13.03 -24.88 0.84
N ALA A 155 14.24 -25.26 1.28
CA ALA A 155 14.55 -26.63 1.69
C ALA A 155 13.79 -27.08 2.95
N TRP A 156 13.37 -26.15 3.81
CA TRP A 156 12.50 -26.46 4.94
C TRP A 156 11.08 -26.81 4.51
N GLY A 157 10.65 -26.45 3.29
CA GLY A 157 9.36 -26.85 2.73
C GLY A 157 8.14 -26.25 3.44
N ASP A 158 8.34 -25.54 4.54
CA ASP A 158 7.27 -24.96 5.35
C ASP A 158 6.66 -23.71 4.72
N ASN A 159 7.26 -23.21 3.62
CA ASN A 159 6.86 -21.96 3.00
C ASN A 159 6.87 -20.80 4.02
N ASN A 160 7.36 -20.98 5.24
CA ASN A 160 7.44 -20.05 6.36
C ASN A 160 8.85 -19.48 6.39
N SER A 161 8.97 -18.15 6.31
CA SER A 161 10.25 -17.49 6.64
C SER A 161 10.63 -17.70 8.11
N CYS A 162 9.70 -18.22 8.94
CA CYS A 162 9.94 -18.60 10.31
C CYS A 162 9.24 -19.93 10.62
N ALA A 163 9.98 -21.04 10.59
CA ALA A 163 9.50 -22.25 11.22
C ALA A 163 9.17 -21.93 12.69
N LEU A 164 7.89 -22.07 13.07
CA LEU A 164 7.41 -21.92 14.46
C LEU A 164 8.01 -22.97 15.41
N GLU A 165 8.86 -23.87 14.92
CA GLU A 165 9.64 -24.83 15.69
C GLU A 165 11.13 -24.41 15.78
N GLY A 166 11.41 -23.41 16.62
CA GLY A 166 12.77 -23.00 16.96
C GLY A 166 12.84 -21.60 17.57
N PRO A 167 13.98 -21.20 18.19
CA PRO A 167 14.17 -19.83 18.63
C PRO A 167 14.40 -18.94 17.39
N VAL A 168 13.31 -18.49 16.77
CA VAL A 168 13.37 -17.54 15.65
C VAL A 168 13.94 -16.23 16.17
N ALA A 169 15.11 -15.83 15.67
CA ALA A 169 15.83 -14.66 16.16
C ALA A 169 15.22 -13.33 15.70
N ASP A 170 14.33 -13.36 14.71
CA ASP A 170 13.64 -12.17 14.23
C ASP A 170 12.22 -12.50 13.75
N LEU A 171 11.23 -12.11 14.55
CA LEU A 171 9.83 -12.31 14.20
C LEU A 171 9.35 -11.31 13.14
N SER A 172 10.07 -10.21 12.90
CA SER A 172 9.62 -9.14 11.99
C SER A 172 9.50 -9.57 10.53
N VAL A 173 10.34 -10.54 10.11
CA VAL A 173 10.44 -11.05 8.74
C VAL A 173 9.60 -12.31 8.49
N CYS A 174 8.91 -12.79 9.53
CA CYS A 174 7.98 -13.92 9.43
C CYS A 174 6.77 -13.51 8.61
N TRP A 175 6.27 -14.40 7.75
CA TRP A 175 4.88 -14.26 7.32
C TRP A 175 3.98 -15.06 8.25
N TRP A 176 2.81 -14.50 8.50
CA TRP A 176 1.72 -15.13 9.22
C TRP A 176 0.64 -15.52 8.23
N GLY A 177 0.13 -16.74 8.39
CA GLY A 177 -0.97 -17.25 7.59
C GLY A 177 -2.21 -16.36 7.65
N PRO A 178 -3.18 -16.57 6.74
CA PRO A 178 -4.39 -15.74 6.68
C PRO A 178 -5.24 -15.84 7.95
N ASN A 179 -5.08 -16.92 8.73
CA ASN A 179 -5.76 -17.13 10.01
C ASN A 179 -4.93 -16.67 11.23
N ASP A 180 -3.74 -16.11 11.02
CA ASP A 180 -2.79 -15.73 12.07
C ASP A 180 -2.57 -14.21 12.16
N LEU A 181 -3.50 -13.43 11.59
CA LEU A 181 -3.46 -11.96 11.63
C LEU A 181 -3.34 -11.42 13.06
N GLN A 182 -4.03 -12.05 14.02
CA GLN A 182 -3.90 -11.68 15.44
C GLN A 182 -2.45 -11.77 15.91
N ASN A 183 -1.78 -12.89 15.65
CA ASN A 183 -0.40 -13.14 16.06
C ASN A 183 0.55 -12.15 15.39
N MET A 184 0.33 -11.81 14.12
CA MET A 184 1.10 -10.76 13.43
C MET A 184 1.00 -9.42 14.17
N MET A 185 -0.23 -9.00 14.49
CA MET A 185 -0.47 -7.70 15.13
C MET A 185 0.11 -7.62 16.54
N GLU A 186 0.04 -8.71 17.31
CA GLU A 186 0.68 -8.79 18.64
C GLU A 186 2.21 -8.63 18.58
N ASN A 187 2.82 -8.88 17.42
CA ASN A 187 4.26 -8.77 17.19
C ASN A 187 4.70 -7.49 16.47
N GLN A 188 3.76 -6.63 16.04
CA GLN A 188 4.07 -5.36 15.39
C GLN A 188 4.68 -4.34 16.37
N LYS A 189 5.81 -3.73 16.00
CA LYS A 189 6.61 -2.86 16.90
C LYS A 189 6.70 -1.41 16.43
N GLY A 190 5.56 -0.72 16.35
CA GLY A 190 5.55 0.72 16.09
C GLY A 190 6.10 1.14 14.72
N VAL A 191 6.18 0.21 13.79
CA VAL A 191 6.43 0.44 12.35
C VAL A 191 5.21 -0.03 11.57
N TYR A 192 5.13 0.29 10.29
CA TYR A 192 4.03 -0.20 9.45
C TYR A 192 4.16 -1.71 9.27
N ASN A 193 3.03 -2.41 9.18
CA ASN A 193 2.96 -3.83 8.84
C ASN A 193 2.69 -3.98 7.34
N GLU A 194 2.85 -5.19 6.80
CA GLU A 194 2.44 -5.51 5.44
C GLU A 194 1.44 -6.66 5.45
N VAL A 195 0.25 -6.43 4.90
CA VAL A 195 -0.83 -7.42 4.75
C VAL A 195 -1.06 -7.64 3.27
N VAL A 196 -0.83 -8.87 2.80
CA VAL A 196 -1.02 -9.23 1.39
C VAL A 196 -2.43 -9.74 1.20
N ILE A 197 -3.11 -9.22 0.18
CA ILE A 197 -4.41 -9.72 -0.25
C ILE A 197 -4.37 -10.33 -1.65
N SER A 198 -5.30 -11.24 -1.92
CA SER A 198 -5.48 -11.90 -3.21
C SER A 198 -5.98 -10.93 -4.28
N SER A 199 -5.15 -10.67 -5.31
CA SER A 199 -5.56 -9.89 -6.49
C SER A 199 -6.73 -10.52 -7.24
N ALA A 200 -6.82 -11.85 -7.25
CA ALA A 200 -7.92 -12.55 -7.93
C ALA A 200 -9.25 -12.31 -7.22
N THR A 201 -9.27 -12.36 -5.89
CA THR A 201 -10.47 -12.07 -5.08
C THR A 201 -10.84 -10.60 -5.19
N TYR A 202 -9.83 -9.71 -5.15
CA TYR A 202 -9.99 -8.28 -5.35
C TYR A 202 -10.65 -7.94 -6.70
N LEU A 203 -10.05 -8.38 -7.81
CA LEU A 203 -10.55 -8.09 -9.16
C LEU A 203 -11.96 -8.63 -9.39
N LYS A 204 -12.27 -9.81 -8.84
CA LYS A 204 -13.58 -10.46 -8.96
C LYS A 204 -14.71 -9.65 -8.31
N ASN A 205 -14.41 -8.91 -7.24
CA ASN A 205 -15.37 -8.19 -6.43
C ASN A 205 -15.33 -6.67 -6.66
N LEU A 206 -14.69 -6.19 -7.73
CA LEU A 206 -14.76 -4.77 -8.07
C LEU A 206 -16.17 -4.38 -8.56
N PRO A 207 -16.68 -3.19 -8.19
CA PRO A 207 -16.00 -2.14 -7.41
C PRO A 207 -16.00 -2.33 -5.88
N GLU A 208 -16.75 -3.27 -5.33
CA GLU A 208 -16.99 -3.44 -3.89
C GLU A 208 -15.73 -3.77 -3.06
N SER A 209 -14.65 -4.26 -3.66
CA SER A 209 -13.36 -4.42 -2.97
C SER A 209 -12.76 -3.11 -2.45
N ILE A 210 -13.13 -1.97 -3.03
CA ILE A 210 -12.64 -0.65 -2.61
C ILE A 210 -13.71 0.02 -1.76
N GLN A 211 -13.40 0.31 -0.51
CA GLN A 211 -14.28 1.05 0.39
C GLN A 211 -14.12 2.57 0.26
N ALA A 212 -12.92 3.07 -0.05
CA ALA A 212 -12.65 4.48 -0.31
C ALA A 212 -11.35 4.68 -1.09
N PHE A 213 -11.22 5.84 -1.74
CA PHE A 213 -9.92 6.38 -2.14
C PHE A 213 -9.45 7.38 -1.09
N PHE A 214 -8.15 7.51 -0.86
CA PHE A 214 -7.61 8.49 0.07
C PHE A 214 -6.34 9.18 -0.42
N PHE A 215 -6.13 10.40 0.08
CA PHE A 215 -4.84 11.09 0.00
C PHE A 215 -4.46 11.69 1.35
N ILE A 216 -3.17 12.00 1.51
CA ILE A 216 -2.60 12.50 2.74
C ILE A 216 -2.84 14.02 2.85
N ALA A 217 -3.34 14.47 4.01
CA ALA A 217 -3.56 15.88 4.30
C ALA A 217 -2.28 16.70 4.11
N ASN A 218 -2.39 17.90 3.52
CA ASN A 218 -1.26 18.78 3.23
C ASN A 218 -0.19 18.20 2.29
N ASN A 219 -0.55 17.20 1.45
CA ASN A 219 0.36 16.62 0.47
C ASN A 219 -0.20 16.72 -0.96
N SER A 220 0.36 17.65 -1.76
CA SER A 220 -0.11 17.92 -3.12
C SER A 220 0.13 16.78 -4.11
N LEU A 221 1.22 16.03 -3.93
CA LEU A 221 1.54 14.88 -4.77
C LEU A 221 0.52 13.77 -4.54
N SER A 222 0.32 13.39 -3.27
CA SER A 222 -0.68 12.40 -2.86
C SER A 222 -2.08 12.79 -3.32
N GLU A 223 -2.48 14.07 -3.15
CA GLU A 223 -3.81 14.53 -3.59
C GLU A 223 -3.98 14.46 -5.11
N THR A 224 -2.99 14.91 -5.88
CA THR A 224 -3.06 14.92 -7.35
C THR A 224 -3.09 13.50 -7.92
N GLU A 225 -2.23 12.62 -7.41
CA GLU A 225 -2.16 11.22 -7.83
C GLU A 225 -3.47 10.49 -7.52
N THR A 226 -3.97 10.57 -6.28
CA THR A 226 -5.23 9.92 -5.90
C THR A 226 -6.43 10.49 -6.65
N ARG A 227 -6.54 11.80 -6.85
CA ARG A 227 -7.66 12.37 -7.63
C ARG A 227 -7.66 11.90 -9.07
N THR A 228 -6.47 11.69 -9.65
CA THR A 228 -6.32 11.12 -11.00
C THR A 228 -6.82 9.67 -11.02
N GLN A 229 -6.33 8.83 -10.10
CA GLN A 229 -6.76 7.42 -9.99
C GLN A 229 -8.25 7.28 -9.68
N TYR A 230 -8.78 8.13 -8.80
CA TYR A 230 -10.22 8.17 -8.50
C TYR A 230 -11.04 8.54 -9.75
N GLY A 231 -10.53 9.45 -10.59
CA GLY A 231 -11.15 9.78 -11.87
C GLY A 231 -11.21 8.58 -12.83
N THR A 232 -10.14 7.80 -12.95
CA THR A 232 -10.12 6.60 -13.83
C THR A 232 -10.98 5.47 -13.28
N PHE A 233 -11.02 5.30 -11.95
CA PHE A 233 -11.97 4.40 -11.29
C PHE A 233 -13.42 4.80 -11.55
N LYS A 234 -13.78 6.08 -11.36
CA LYS A 234 -15.15 6.59 -11.62
C LYS A 234 -15.54 6.52 -13.09
N ALA A 235 -14.58 6.59 -14.02
CA ALA A 235 -14.84 6.35 -15.44
C ALA A 235 -15.21 4.87 -15.72
N SER A 236 -14.61 3.94 -14.96
CA SER A 236 -14.88 2.49 -15.07
C SER A 236 -16.17 2.09 -14.32
N TYR A 237 -16.44 2.72 -13.17
CA TYR A 237 -17.57 2.45 -12.28
C TYR A 237 -18.35 3.75 -11.97
N PRO A 238 -19.09 4.30 -12.95
CA PRO A 238 -19.77 5.58 -12.81
C PRO A 238 -20.85 5.58 -11.71
N ASP A 239 -21.49 4.45 -11.48
CA ASP A 239 -22.56 4.29 -10.48
C ASP A 239 -22.04 3.88 -9.08
N SER A 240 -20.73 3.69 -8.91
CA SER A 240 -20.14 3.35 -7.61
C SER A 240 -20.24 4.53 -6.63
N ASP A 241 -20.63 4.25 -5.38
CA ASP A 241 -20.72 5.26 -4.31
C ASP A 241 -19.40 5.45 -3.53
N VAL A 242 -18.31 4.79 -3.96
CA VAL A 242 -17.00 4.85 -3.27
C VAL A 242 -16.51 6.31 -3.13
N PRO A 243 -16.29 6.79 -1.89
CA PRO A 243 -15.92 8.18 -1.65
C PRO A 243 -14.42 8.43 -1.81
N LEU A 244 -14.08 9.71 -1.99
CA LEU A 244 -12.73 10.23 -1.87
C LEU A 244 -12.54 10.88 -0.50
N LEU A 245 -11.53 10.45 0.24
CA LEU A 245 -11.25 10.85 1.62
C LEU A 245 -9.86 11.49 1.76
N VAL A 246 -9.65 12.10 2.92
CA VAL A 246 -8.36 12.61 3.36
C VAL A 246 -7.96 11.86 4.63
N ILE A 247 -6.68 11.50 4.73
CA ILE A 247 -6.09 10.97 5.97
C ILE A 247 -5.14 12.00 6.60
N ASN A 248 -5.31 12.25 7.90
CA ASN A 248 -4.33 12.94 8.74
C ASN A 248 -3.61 11.91 9.62
N TYR A 249 -2.36 11.60 9.26
CA TYR A 249 -1.55 10.62 10.00
C TYR A 249 -1.08 11.09 11.38
N ASP A 250 -1.26 12.36 11.73
CA ASP A 250 -0.97 12.91 13.05
C ASP A 250 -2.18 12.79 14.01
N ALA A 251 -3.37 12.49 13.47
CA ALA A 251 -4.60 12.43 14.26
C ALA A 251 -4.61 11.23 15.22
N LYS A 252 -5.14 11.45 16.42
CA LYS A 252 -5.23 10.40 17.46
C LYS A 252 -6.46 9.51 17.32
N GLU A 253 -7.63 10.10 17.06
CA GLU A 253 -8.90 9.35 17.07
C GLU A 253 -9.65 9.40 15.74
N SER A 254 -9.46 10.43 14.92
CA SER A 254 -10.23 10.59 13.68
C SER A 254 -9.32 10.97 12.53
N PRO A 255 -8.50 10.02 12.03
CA PRO A 255 -7.60 10.29 10.92
C PRO A 255 -8.32 10.50 9.60
N PHE A 256 -9.52 9.94 9.40
CA PHE A 256 -10.25 10.05 8.14
C PHE A 256 -11.29 11.17 8.17
N PHE A 257 -11.38 11.94 7.08
CA PHE A 257 -12.45 12.91 6.85
C PHE A 257 -12.73 13.05 5.34
N LYS A 258 -13.93 13.54 4.99
CA LYS A 258 -14.33 13.70 3.59
C LYS A 258 -13.44 14.69 2.86
N ALA A 259 -13.07 14.36 1.63
CA ALA A 259 -12.46 15.33 0.73
C ALA A 259 -13.55 16.25 0.17
N ASP A 260 -13.34 17.56 0.26
CA ASP A 260 -14.08 18.55 -0.50
C ASP A 260 -13.56 18.55 -1.94
N ASN A 261 -14.47 18.35 -2.89
CA ASN A 261 -14.15 18.35 -4.31
C ASN A 261 -13.81 19.76 -4.85
N THR A 262 -14.03 20.80 -4.05
CA THR A 262 -13.79 22.20 -4.41
C THR A 262 -12.56 22.80 -3.72
N GLN A 263 -11.95 22.07 -2.78
CA GLN A 263 -10.80 22.53 -2.01
C GLN A 263 -9.60 21.62 -2.26
N MET A 264 -8.47 22.22 -2.62
CA MET A 264 -7.17 21.56 -2.50
C MET A 264 -6.76 21.58 -1.04
N TYR A 265 -6.35 20.45 -0.49
CA TYR A 265 -5.90 20.30 0.90
C TYR A 265 -4.41 20.60 1.06
N THR A 266 -3.82 21.22 0.04
CA THR A 266 -2.43 21.66 0.02
C THR A 266 -2.31 23.02 0.70
N THR A 267 -1.48 23.13 1.74
CA THR A 267 -0.85 24.42 2.00
C THR A 267 0.20 24.64 0.90
N ALA A 268 0.15 25.78 0.22
CA ALA A 268 1.24 26.16 -0.69
C ALA A 268 2.54 26.16 0.13
N ALA A 269 3.59 25.50 -0.38
CA ALA A 269 4.91 25.52 0.25
C ALA A 269 5.27 26.97 0.61
N PRO A 270 5.78 27.24 1.83
CA PRO A 270 6.27 28.58 2.14
C PRO A 270 7.39 28.90 1.16
N THR A 271 7.17 29.86 0.26
CA THR A 271 8.25 30.49 -0.48
C THR A 271 9.12 31.21 0.54
N THR A 272 10.17 30.57 1.02
CA THR A 272 11.21 31.20 1.83
C THR A 272 12.03 32.14 0.96
N SER A 273 11.50 33.33 0.71
CA SER A 273 12.36 34.48 0.38
C SER A 273 12.98 34.95 1.68
N ASN A 274 14.17 34.46 2.01
CA ASN A 274 15.02 35.12 2.99
C ASN A 274 16.41 35.31 2.42
N ASN A 275 16.62 36.55 1.95
CA ASN A 275 17.91 37.22 1.96
C ASN A 275 18.61 36.95 3.30
N LEU A 276 19.73 36.23 3.25
CA LEU A 276 20.71 36.22 4.32
C LEU A 276 22.02 36.77 3.77
N THR A 277 22.17 38.08 3.95
CA THR A 277 23.45 38.78 3.92
C THR A 277 24.16 38.50 5.25
N THR A 278 25.24 37.72 5.24
CA THR A 278 26.34 37.90 6.19
C THR A 278 27.62 37.22 5.67
N THR A 279 28.65 38.05 5.56
CA THR A 279 30.04 37.80 5.14
C THR A 279 30.79 36.84 6.07
N PRO A 280 31.75 36.03 5.58
CA PRO A 280 32.53 35.11 6.41
C PRO A 280 33.71 35.82 7.10
N SER A 281 33.98 35.45 8.35
CA SER A 281 35.24 35.76 9.05
C SER A 281 35.94 34.46 9.41
N TYR A 282 37.09 34.25 8.77
CA TYR A 282 38.06 33.20 9.05
C TYR A 282 38.88 33.56 10.29
N GLY A 283 39.04 32.62 11.22
CA GLY A 283 39.94 32.72 12.36
C GLY A 283 40.56 31.36 12.70
N THR A 284 41.82 31.19 12.32
CA THR A 284 42.65 30.01 12.59
C THR A 284 43.47 30.25 13.86
N THR A 285 43.50 29.35 14.85
CA THR A 285 44.75 28.73 15.39
C THR A 285 44.51 27.65 16.47
N GLN A 286 45.52 26.78 16.56
CA GLN A 286 45.67 25.43 17.09
C GLN A 286 45.66 25.22 18.62
N SER A 287 45.53 23.92 18.98
CA SER A 287 46.37 23.14 19.94
C SER A 287 45.74 22.72 21.28
N GLY A 288 45.58 21.40 21.49
CA GLY A 288 45.47 20.77 22.82
C GLY A 288 44.88 19.35 22.82
N GLN A 289 45.48 18.43 23.58
CA GLN A 289 45.37 16.96 23.53
C GLN A 289 44.10 16.31 24.15
N TYR A 290 43.78 15.09 23.66
CA TYR A 290 42.85 14.01 24.11
C TYR A 290 42.90 13.61 25.61
N PRO A 291 42.04 12.67 26.11
CA PRO A 291 40.72 12.16 25.66
C PRO A 291 39.64 12.13 26.77
N GLY A 292 38.36 12.07 26.40
CA GLY A 292 37.27 11.76 27.35
C GLY A 292 35.92 11.61 26.65
N SER A 293 35.37 10.39 26.72
CA SER A 293 34.15 9.91 26.06
C SER A 293 32.89 10.74 26.29
N SER A 294 32.14 11.01 25.23
CA SER A 294 30.69 11.25 25.24
C SER A 294 30.15 11.10 23.81
N ILE A 295 29.61 9.93 23.47
CA ILE A 295 28.88 9.73 22.21
C ILE A 295 27.52 10.40 22.37
N THR A 296 27.29 11.48 21.61
CA THR A 296 25.97 12.08 21.41
C THR A 296 25.62 11.86 19.95
N THR A 297 24.74 10.91 19.67
CA THR A 297 24.17 10.71 18.32
C THR A 297 22.95 11.59 18.17
N SER A 298 23.01 12.55 17.24
CA SER A 298 21.83 13.25 16.71
C SER A 298 21.10 12.33 15.71
N PRO A 299 19.76 12.39 15.59
CA PRO A 299 19.03 11.67 14.55
C PRO A 299 19.26 12.37 13.20
N GLN A 300 19.71 11.62 12.20
CA GLN A 300 19.59 12.01 10.80
C GLN A 300 18.30 11.39 10.25
N ASP A 301 17.37 12.25 9.84
CA ASP A 301 16.29 11.88 8.94
C ASP A 301 16.90 11.62 7.55
N SER A 302 16.70 10.41 7.03
CA SER A 302 16.96 10.07 5.64
C SER A 302 15.73 9.37 5.08
N ASP A 303 15.04 10.08 4.20
CA ASP A 303 13.96 9.57 3.37
C ASP A 303 14.47 8.34 2.58
N GLY A 304 13.80 7.21 2.81
CA GLY A 304 14.06 5.95 2.14
C GLY A 304 13.66 6.01 0.68
N GLN A 305 14.62 6.33 -0.18
CA GLN A 305 14.59 5.93 -1.58
C GLN A 305 14.93 4.43 -1.63
N ALA A 306 13.96 3.59 -1.97
CA ALA A 306 14.17 2.16 -2.19
C ALA A 306 15.14 1.95 -3.37
N GLY A 307 16.42 1.87 -3.04
CA GLY A 307 17.49 1.54 -3.96
C GLY A 307 17.63 0.03 -4.09
N SER A 308 17.11 -0.53 -5.18
CA SER A 308 17.46 -1.86 -5.65
C SER A 308 18.98 -1.98 -5.77
N THR A 309 19.62 -2.74 -4.87
CA THR A 309 21.03 -3.13 -4.99
C THR A 309 21.12 -4.61 -5.31
N SER A 310 21.26 -4.91 -6.60
CA SER A 310 21.59 -6.24 -7.10
C SER A 310 23.03 -6.60 -6.72
N ASN A 311 23.20 -7.53 -5.78
CA ASN A 311 24.50 -8.15 -5.52
C ASN A 311 24.71 -9.31 -6.50
N ALA A 312 25.50 -9.05 -7.54
CA ALA A 312 25.96 -10.05 -8.50
C ALA A 312 27.03 -10.95 -7.85
N TYR A 313 26.64 -12.14 -7.38
CA TYR A 313 27.58 -13.22 -7.14
C TYR A 313 27.86 -13.97 -8.44
N GLY A 314 29.02 -13.68 -9.03
CA GLY A 314 29.53 -14.43 -10.17
C GLY A 314 29.96 -15.84 -9.76
N LYS A 315 29.37 -16.86 -10.38
CA LYS A 315 30.01 -18.17 -10.56
C LYS A 315 29.89 -18.61 -12.02
N SER A 316 31.03 -18.54 -12.69
CA SER A 316 31.33 -19.19 -13.96
C SER A 316 31.18 -20.71 -13.82
N THR A 317 30.31 -21.31 -14.62
CA THR A 317 30.42 -22.74 -14.98
C THR A 317 30.19 -22.92 -16.48
N THR A 318 31.14 -23.60 -17.08
CA THR A 318 31.36 -23.79 -18.51
C THR A 318 30.35 -24.79 -19.09
N LEU A 319 29.71 -24.42 -20.19
CA LEU A 319 28.87 -25.30 -21.02
C LEU A 319 29.72 -26.43 -21.64
N GLY A 320 29.36 -27.68 -21.34
CA GLY A 320 29.73 -28.85 -22.14
C GLY A 320 28.55 -29.25 -23.02
N SER A 321 28.67 -29.00 -24.33
CA SER A 321 27.75 -29.50 -25.35
C SER A 321 27.94 -31.00 -25.56
N PHE A 322 26.86 -31.78 -25.54
CA PHE A 322 26.78 -33.05 -26.27
C PHE A 322 25.45 -33.14 -27.03
N ILE A 323 25.59 -33.10 -28.35
CA ILE A 323 24.59 -33.46 -29.35
C ILE A 323 24.69 -34.96 -29.61
N CYS A 324 23.55 -35.65 -29.70
CA CYS A 324 23.24 -36.86 -30.50
C CYS A 324 22.10 -37.62 -29.78
N GLY A 325 21.00 -38.06 -30.40
CA GLY A 325 20.54 -38.04 -31.77
C GLY A 325 19.25 -38.88 -31.77
N LEU A 326 18.13 -38.33 -32.24
CA LEU A 326 16.88 -39.06 -32.36
C LEU A 326 16.78 -39.60 -33.79
N LEU A 327 17.03 -40.90 -33.96
CA LEU A 327 16.77 -41.62 -35.21
C LEU A 327 15.27 -41.87 -35.35
N LEU A 328 14.66 -41.20 -36.33
CA LEU A 328 13.40 -41.60 -36.93
C LEU A 328 13.69 -42.67 -38.00
N LEU A 329 13.17 -43.89 -37.81
CA LEU A 329 13.04 -44.88 -38.87
C LEU A 329 11.55 -45.20 -39.06
N LEU A 330 11.09 -44.88 -40.28
CA LEU A 330 9.83 -45.29 -40.87
C LEU A 330 9.89 -46.77 -41.31
N SER A 331 8.70 -47.32 -41.55
CA SER A 331 8.32 -48.51 -42.35
C SER A 331 8.38 -49.89 -41.70
N LEU A 332 7.21 -50.38 -41.26
CA LEU A 332 6.33 -51.30 -42.02
C LEU A 332 4.91 -51.27 -41.43
#